data_AF-A0A7S0ETQ9-F1
#
_entry.id   AF-A0A7S0ETQ9-F1
#
_cell.length_a   1.000
_cell.length_b   1.000
_cell.length_c   1.000
_cell.angle_alpha   90.00
_cell.angle_beta   90.00
_cell.angle_gamma   90.00
#
_symmetry.space_group_name_H-M   'P 1'
#
loop_
_entity.id
_entity.type
_entity.pdbx_description
1 polymer ?
#
loop_
_entity_poly.entity_id
_entity_poly.type
_entity_poly.pdbx_seq_one_letter_code
_entity_poly.pdbx_strand_id
1 'polypeptide(L)'
;MRAFQASKGLKKGKGGREDDYVSRVEFRMLLVYLKQYFELFQIFSSMDQGQDRRVDVDEFKAATPKLIAWGMDIKDPVKTFSEIDANGGGQILFDEFCDWAIRKNLLAHVHDSDE
;
A
#
# COMPACT_ATOMS: atom_id res chain seq x y z
N MET A 1 6.74 0.83 -3.30
CA MET A 1 7.06 2.28 -3.19
C MET A 1 7.22 2.73 -1.72
N ARG A 2 7.99 3.78 -1.37
CA ARG A 2 8.09 4.31 0.02
C ARG A 2 7.26 5.58 0.21
N ALA A 3 6.61 5.77 1.37
CA ALA A 3 5.75 6.93 1.68
C ALA A 3 6.39 8.30 1.34
N PHE A 4 7.66 8.48 1.66
CA PHE A 4 8.41 9.69 1.31
C PHE A 4 8.52 9.92 -0.19
N GLN A 5 8.87 8.88 -0.96
CA GLN A 5 8.97 8.96 -2.42
C GLN A 5 7.61 9.24 -3.07
N ALA A 6 6.52 8.72 -2.50
CA ALA A 6 5.16 9.00 -2.95
C ALA A 6 4.73 10.45 -2.68
N SER A 7 5.20 11.05 -1.58
CA SER A 7 4.88 12.45 -1.22
C SER A 7 5.74 13.50 -1.94
N LYS A 8 6.98 13.15 -2.31
CA LYS A 8 7.96 14.11 -2.84
C LYS A 8 7.67 14.43 -4.31
N GLY A 9 7.70 15.71 -4.68
CA GLY A 9 7.46 16.16 -6.06
C GLY A 9 5.98 16.40 -6.41
N LEU A 10 5.08 16.29 -5.43
CA LEU A 10 3.67 16.70 -5.58
C LEU A 10 3.53 18.21 -5.85
N LYS A 11 4.50 19.00 -5.39
CA LYS A 11 4.69 20.39 -5.81
C LYS A 11 6.01 20.47 -6.56
N LYS A 12 5.98 20.78 -7.85
CA LYS A 12 7.20 21.15 -8.58
C LYS A 12 7.66 22.51 -8.05
N GLY A 13 8.85 22.57 -7.44
CA GLY A 13 9.48 23.85 -7.13
C GLY A 13 9.64 24.67 -8.41
N LYS A 14 9.60 26.00 -8.32
CA LYS A 14 9.84 26.88 -9.48
C LYS A 14 11.34 26.95 -9.86
N GLY A 15 12.13 25.96 -9.47
CA GLY A 15 13.59 25.92 -9.55
C GLY A 15 14.27 26.59 -8.34
N GLY A 16 15.45 26.07 -7.95
CA GLY A 16 16.26 26.57 -6.83
C GLY A 16 16.17 25.71 -5.55
N ARG A 17 16.58 26.28 -4.40
CA ARG A 17 16.62 25.60 -3.08
C ARG A 17 15.25 25.15 -2.53
N GLU A 18 14.15 25.44 -3.21
CA GLU A 18 12.81 25.03 -2.76
C GLU A 18 12.59 23.51 -2.87
N ASP A 19 13.27 22.82 -3.79
CA ASP A 19 13.18 21.36 -3.93
C ASP A 19 13.97 20.61 -2.83
N ASP A 20 14.88 21.30 -2.12
CA ASP A 20 15.69 20.72 -1.04
C ASP A 20 14.88 20.47 0.25
N TYR A 21 13.69 21.09 0.37
CA TYR A 21 12.84 21.00 1.56
C TYR A 21 11.50 20.32 1.25
N VAL A 22 10.82 19.87 2.30
CA VAL A 22 9.45 19.34 2.21
C VAL A 22 8.48 20.53 2.35
N SER A 23 7.69 20.79 1.32
CA SER A 23 6.65 21.82 1.37
C SER A 23 5.47 21.40 2.25
N ARG A 24 4.64 22.36 2.67
CA ARG A 24 3.46 22.08 3.52
C ARG A 24 2.54 21.00 2.96
N VAL A 25 2.35 20.99 1.63
CA VAL A 25 1.51 19.99 0.95
C VAL A 25 2.20 18.62 0.95
N GLU A 26 3.48 18.57 0.64
CA GLU A 26 4.26 17.32 0.68
C GLU A 26 4.30 16.73 2.09
N PHE A 27 4.43 17.57 3.13
CA PHE A 27 4.39 17.11 4.53
C PHE A 27 3.02 16.55 4.92
N ARG A 28 1.92 17.24 4.55
CA ARG A 28 0.56 16.71 4.78
C ARG A 28 0.39 15.35 4.10
N MET A 29 0.81 15.23 2.84
CA MET A 29 0.69 13.99 2.08
C MET A 29 1.59 12.89 2.62
N LEU A 30 2.79 13.21 3.10
CA LEU A 30 3.66 12.28 3.80
C LEU A 30 2.95 11.65 5.01
N LEU A 31 2.25 12.45 5.82
CA LEU A 31 1.51 11.93 6.98
C LEU A 31 0.36 11.02 6.57
N VAL A 32 -0.39 11.37 5.51
CA VAL A 32 -1.46 10.53 4.95
C VAL A 32 -0.89 9.19 4.47
N TYR A 33 0.20 9.22 3.69
CA TYR A 33 0.86 7.99 3.26
C TYR A 33 1.39 7.20 4.45
N LEU A 34 2.02 7.83 5.44
CA LEU A 34 2.57 7.14 6.60
C LEU A 34 1.50 6.37 7.37
N LYS A 35 0.33 6.99 7.63
CA LYS A 35 -0.83 6.30 8.21
C LYS A 35 -1.22 5.09 7.37
N GLN A 36 -1.35 5.27 6.06
CA GLN A 36 -1.77 4.20 5.14
C GLN A 36 -0.79 3.03 5.14
N TYR A 37 0.52 3.31 5.09
CA TYR A 37 1.56 2.28 5.12
C TYR A 37 1.55 1.53 6.46
N PHE A 38 1.24 2.18 7.59
CA PHE A 38 1.10 1.48 8.87
C PHE A 38 -0.12 0.56 8.91
N GLU A 39 -1.27 1.00 8.40
CA GLU A 39 -2.47 0.15 8.31
C GLU A 39 -2.22 -1.07 7.41
N LEU A 40 -1.59 -0.85 6.25
CA LEU A 40 -1.20 -1.94 5.34
C LEU A 40 -0.17 -2.87 5.99
N PHE A 41 0.77 -2.33 6.78
CA PHE A 41 1.74 -3.14 7.51
C PHE A 41 1.06 -4.05 8.54
N GLN A 42 0.11 -3.52 9.32
CA GLN A 42 -0.64 -4.33 10.28
C GLN A 42 -1.43 -5.46 9.60
N ILE A 43 -2.02 -5.19 8.44
CA ILE A 43 -2.70 -6.20 7.65
C ILE A 43 -1.70 -7.25 7.18
N PHE A 44 -0.62 -6.82 6.53
CA PHE A 44 0.43 -7.70 6.02
C PHE A 44 1.02 -8.61 7.11
N SER A 45 1.40 -8.04 8.25
CA SER A 45 1.90 -8.81 9.39
C SER A 45 0.87 -9.76 10.00
N SER A 46 -0.42 -9.55 9.77
CA SER A 46 -1.45 -10.51 10.17
C SER A 46 -1.68 -11.63 9.17
N MET A 47 -1.17 -11.50 7.94
CA MET A 47 -1.20 -12.54 6.91
C MET A 47 0.04 -13.44 7.00
N ASP A 48 1.22 -12.84 7.20
CA ASP A 48 2.51 -13.50 7.39
C ASP A 48 2.53 -14.27 8.72
N GLN A 49 2.10 -15.53 8.67
CA GLN A 49 2.07 -16.42 9.83
C GLN A 49 3.45 -17.06 10.05
N GLY A 50 4.23 -17.24 8.98
CA GLY A 50 5.60 -17.75 9.01
C GLY A 50 6.62 -16.79 9.62
N GLN A 51 6.28 -15.51 9.76
CA GLN A 51 7.14 -14.42 10.24
C GLN A 51 8.41 -14.23 9.40
N ASP A 52 8.36 -14.55 8.12
CA ASP A 52 9.50 -14.42 7.20
C ASP A 52 9.52 -13.07 6.47
N ARG A 53 8.55 -12.20 6.78
CA ARG A 53 8.29 -10.89 6.16
C ARG A 53 7.86 -11.00 4.70
N ARG A 54 7.26 -12.14 4.34
CA ARG A 54 6.69 -12.43 3.02
C ARG A 54 5.33 -13.09 3.26
N VAL A 55 4.54 -13.16 2.20
CA VAL A 55 3.25 -13.85 2.26
C VAL A 55 3.21 -14.84 1.11
N ASP A 56 3.12 -16.13 1.43
CA ASP A 56 2.93 -17.16 0.42
C ASP A 56 1.46 -17.27 -0.02
N VAL A 57 1.20 -18.10 -1.04
CA VAL A 57 -0.13 -18.23 -1.65
C VAL A 57 -1.17 -18.81 -0.68
N ASP A 58 -0.76 -19.66 0.26
CA ASP A 58 -1.66 -20.30 1.21
C ASP A 58 -1.97 -19.36 2.38
N GLU A 59 -0.98 -18.61 2.85
CA GLU A 59 -1.17 -17.49 3.78
C GLU A 59 -2.11 -16.41 3.20
N PHE A 60 -1.94 -16.05 1.93
CA PHE A 60 -2.80 -15.08 1.25
C PHE A 60 -4.25 -15.59 1.11
N LYS A 61 -4.45 -16.86 0.72
CA LYS A 61 -5.78 -17.48 0.67
C LYS A 61 -6.44 -17.47 2.04
N ALA A 62 -5.70 -17.83 3.10
CA ALA A 62 -6.21 -17.84 4.46
C ALA A 62 -6.63 -16.43 4.93
N ALA A 63 -5.89 -15.40 4.52
CA ALA A 63 -6.18 -14.01 4.84
C ALA A 63 -7.30 -13.38 3.98
N THR A 64 -7.66 -14.00 2.85
CA THR A 64 -8.62 -13.42 1.87
C THR A 64 -9.95 -12.97 2.49
N PRO A 65 -10.64 -13.76 3.35
CA PRO A 65 -11.89 -13.32 3.97
C PRO A 65 -11.74 -12.01 4.76
N LYS A 66 -10.60 -11.84 5.45
CA LYS A 66 -10.30 -10.63 6.22
C LYS A 66 -10.03 -9.42 5.31
N LEU A 67 -9.33 -9.64 4.19
CA LEU A 67 -9.09 -8.59 3.19
C LEU A 67 -10.40 -8.13 2.53
N ILE A 68 -11.31 -9.06 2.21
CA ILE A 68 -12.64 -8.75 1.67
C ILE A 68 -13.46 -7.95 2.68
N ALA A 69 -13.46 -8.35 3.95
CA ALA A 69 -14.13 -7.61 5.02
C ALA A 69 -13.56 -6.18 5.21
N TRP A 70 -12.30 -5.97 4.85
CA TRP A 70 -11.65 -4.66 4.85
C TRP A 70 -11.94 -3.81 3.61
N GLY A 71 -12.71 -4.34 2.65
CA GLY A 71 -13.14 -3.62 1.44
C GLY A 71 -12.34 -3.95 0.18
N MET A 72 -11.46 -4.95 0.20
CA MET A 72 -10.74 -5.37 -1.01
C MET A 72 -11.61 -6.28 -1.89
N ASP A 73 -11.70 -5.97 -3.19
CA ASP A 73 -12.36 -6.83 -4.18
C ASP A 73 -11.43 -7.99 -4.59
N ILE A 74 -11.58 -9.14 -3.92
CA ILE A 74 -10.84 -10.37 -4.22
C ILE A 74 -11.82 -11.46 -4.63
N LYS A 75 -11.93 -11.72 -5.94
CA LYS A 75 -12.82 -12.75 -6.50
C LYS A 75 -12.15 -14.11 -6.65
N ASP A 76 -10.86 -14.09 -6.99
CA ASP A 76 -10.03 -15.28 -7.15
C ASP A 76 -8.71 -15.04 -6.43
N PRO A 77 -8.50 -15.65 -5.26
CA PRO A 77 -7.30 -15.43 -4.44
C PRO A 77 -6.01 -15.78 -5.18
N VAL A 78 -6.01 -16.83 -6.00
CA VAL A 78 -4.81 -17.29 -6.70
C VAL A 78 -4.45 -16.32 -7.80
N LYS A 79 -5.45 -15.88 -8.58
CA LYS A 79 -5.23 -14.88 -9.62
C LYS A 79 -4.80 -13.53 -9.03
N THR A 80 -5.43 -13.10 -7.94
CA THR A 80 -5.05 -11.87 -7.24
C THR A 80 -3.65 -11.98 -6.66
N PHE A 81 -3.27 -13.12 -6.10
CA PHE A 81 -1.90 -13.36 -5.63
C PHE A 81 -0.89 -13.15 -6.76
N SER A 82 -1.11 -13.77 -7.92
CA SER A 82 -0.24 -13.59 -9.10
C SER A 82 -0.23 -12.17 -9.65
N GLU A 83 -1.30 -11.39 -9.45
CA GLU A 83 -1.32 -9.95 -9.79
C GLU A 83 -0.42 -9.14 -8.84
N ILE A 84 -0.37 -9.53 -7.56
CA ILE A 84 0.42 -8.85 -6.53
C ILE A 84 1.91 -9.23 -6.63
N ASP A 85 2.24 -10.51 -6.80
CA ASP A 85 3.61 -11.02 -6.98
C ASP A 85 4.18 -10.61 -8.34
N ALA A 86 4.44 -9.31 -8.50
CA ALA A 86 4.86 -8.69 -9.74
C ALA A 86 6.27 -9.14 -10.17
N ASN A 87 7.11 -9.54 -9.22
CA ASN A 87 8.44 -10.07 -9.51
C ASN A 87 8.43 -11.58 -9.86
N GLY A 88 7.33 -12.28 -9.62
CA GLY A 88 7.18 -13.72 -9.92
C GLY A 88 8.02 -14.62 -9.00
N GLY A 89 8.28 -14.18 -7.78
CA GLY A 89 9.14 -14.85 -6.80
C GLY A 89 8.42 -15.98 -6.05
N GLY A 90 7.11 -16.14 -6.27
CA GLY A 90 6.27 -17.12 -5.57
C GLY A 90 5.84 -16.69 -4.18
N GLN A 91 6.16 -15.45 -3.77
CA GLN A 91 5.81 -14.87 -2.48
C GLN A 91 5.56 -13.37 -2.66
N ILE A 92 4.54 -12.85 -2.01
CA ILE A 92 4.24 -11.42 -2.00
C ILE A 92 5.18 -10.70 -1.03
N LEU A 93 5.87 -9.68 -1.53
CA LEU A 93 6.61 -8.74 -0.71
C LEU A 93 5.70 -7.63 -0.17
N PHE A 94 6.11 -7.02 0.95
CA PHE A 94 5.34 -5.93 1.55
C PHE A 94 5.15 -4.74 0.61
N ASP A 95 6.17 -4.39 -0.19
CA ASP A 95 6.08 -3.27 -1.13
C ASP A 95 5.18 -3.57 -2.33
N GLU A 96 5.17 -4.82 -2.82
CA GLU A 96 4.23 -5.31 -3.82
C GLU A 96 2.78 -5.25 -3.33
N PHE A 97 2.54 -5.74 -2.11
CA PHE A 97 1.23 -5.63 -1.46
C PHE A 97 0.79 -4.17 -1.31
N CYS A 98 1.69 -3.29 -0.86
CA CYS A 98 1.39 -1.87 -0.74
C CYS A 98 1.03 -1.26 -2.08
N ASP A 99 1.83 -1.52 -3.12
CA ASP A 99 1.63 -0.94 -4.43
C ASP A 99 0.32 -1.44 -5.07
N TRP A 100 -0.07 -2.70 -4.86
CA TRP A 100 -1.37 -3.22 -5.25
C TRP A 100 -2.53 -2.59 -4.46
N ALA A 101 -2.45 -2.61 -3.13
CA ALA A 101 -3.51 -2.12 -2.25
C ALA A 101 -3.75 -0.61 -2.43
N ILE A 102 -2.67 0.16 -2.62
CA ILE A 102 -2.75 1.57 -2.98
C ILE A 102 -3.42 1.72 -4.34
N ARG A 103 -2.99 1.04 -5.41
CA ARG A 103 -3.65 1.20 -6.72
C ARG A 103 -5.13 0.83 -6.71
N LYS A 104 -5.55 -0.15 -5.91
CA LYS A 104 -6.95 -0.57 -5.79
C LYS A 104 -7.78 0.30 -4.84
N ASN A 105 -7.16 0.87 -3.80
CA ASN A 105 -7.88 1.50 -2.69
C ASN A 105 -7.54 2.99 -2.44
N LEU A 106 -6.55 3.59 -3.12
CA LEU A 106 -6.15 4.99 -2.87
C LEU A 106 -7.20 6.04 -3.31
N LEU A 107 -8.34 5.63 -3.88
CA LEU A 107 -9.42 6.56 -4.27
C LEU A 107 -10.80 6.25 -3.65
N ALA A 108 -10.98 5.16 -2.92
CA ALA A 108 -12.31 4.81 -2.39
C ALA A 108 -12.66 5.57 -1.10
N HIS A 109 -11.69 5.83 -0.21
CA HIS A 109 -11.95 6.40 1.12
C HIS A 109 -11.44 7.82 1.34
N VAL A 110 -10.79 8.44 0.36
CA VAL A 110 -10.38 9.86 0.44
C VAL A 110 -11.54 10.81 0.09
N HIS A 111 -12.64 10.31 -0.47
CA HIS A 111 -13.79 11.11 -0.91
C HIS A 111 -15.05 11.03 -0.03
N ASP A 112 -15.10 10.14 0.97
CA ASP A 112 -16.33 9.86 1.74
C ASP A 112 -16.32 10.42 3.18
N SER A 113 -15.38 11.32 3.52
CA SER A 113 -15.36 11.95 4.85
C SER A 113 -15.49 13.48 4.84
N ASP A 114 -16.10 14.03 3.79
CA ASP A 114 -16.60 15.41 3.77
C ASP A 114 -18.14 15.37 3.62
N GLU A 115 -18.83 14.90 4.67
CA GLU A 115 -20.21 15.28 5.00
C GLU A 115 -20.23 15.98 6.37
#